data_AF-A0A4C1UDB5-F1
#
_entry.id   AF-A0A4C1UDB5-F1
#
_cell.length_a   1.000
_cell.length_b   1.000
_cell.length_c   1.000
_cell.angle_alpha   90.00
_cell.angle_beta   90.00
_cell.angle_gamma   90.00
#
_symmetry.space_group_name_H-M   'P 1'
#
loop_
_entity.id
_entity.type
_entity.pdbx_description
1 polymer ?
#
loop_
_entity_poly.entity_id
_entity_poly.type
_entity_poly.pdbx_seq_one_letter_code
_entity_poly.pdbx_strand_id
1 'polypeptide(L)'
;MLKRFYEFRNEMADFTQIKNKSLSELRVTQNECDLPTGYLNDLNLELQKEGQLVHDLYSHLKAFQNKIRLWEARMLSGNSCHFTTLSAYENIAYAQYVEELKLLSEQILNRFSHFKKVEDYFNLFATPTKSNVQNAPMHLQME
;
A
#
# COMPACT_ATOMS: atom_id res chain seq x y z
N MET A 1 -3.17 0.59 15.40
CA MET A 1 -4.30 0.19 16.27
C MET A 1 -4.79 -1.23 15.93
N LEU A 2 -5.00 -1.54 14.64
CA LEU A 2 -5.55 -2.81 14.17
C LEU A 2 -4.62 -4.04 14.28
N LYS A 3 -3.31 -3.91 14.02
CA LYS A 3 -2.33 -5.00 14.30
C LYS A 3 -2.36 -5.44 15.77
N ARG A 4 -2.41 -4.47 16.70
CA ARG A 4 -2.57 -4.74 18.14
C ARG A 4 -3.90 -5.41 18.45
N PHE A 5 -4.99 -5.00 17.80
CA PHE A 5 -6.30 -5.65 17.95
C PHE A 5 -6.26 -7.10 17.48
N TYR A 6 -5.65 -7.37 16.32
CA TYR A 6 -5.45 -8.73 15.81
C TYR A 6 -4.59 -9.57 16.74
N GLU A 7 -3.46 -9.05 17.23
CA GLU A 7 -2.60 -9.74 18.21
C GLU A 7 -3.34 -10.05 19.52
N PHE A 8 -4.20 -9.13 19.98
CA PHE A 8 -4.96 -9.25 21.22
C PHE A 8 -6.20 -10.17 21.11
N ARG A 9 -6.60 -10.57 19.91
CA ARG A 9 -7.85 -11.34 19.71
C ARG A 9 -7.84 -12.70 20.42
N ASN A 10 -6.67 -13.34 20.53
CA ASN A 10 -6.56 -14.65 21.18
C ASN A 10 -6.75 -14.50 22.70
N GLU A 11 -6.13 -13.49 23.32
CA GLU A 11 -6.36 -13.19 24.74
C GLU A 11 -7.83 -12.81 25.02
N MET A 12 -8.47 -12.08 24.10
CA MET A 12 -9.90 -11.77 24.23
C MET A 12 -10.79 -13.02 24.10
N ALA A 13 -10.39 -13.97 23.26
CA ALA A 13 -11.08 -15.25 23.11
C ALA A 13 -10.96 -16.12 24.38
N ASP A 14 -9.78 -16.17 24.99
CA ASP A 14 -9.56 -16.87 26.25
C ASP A 14 -10.39 -16.25 27.39
N PHE A 15 -10.39 -14.92 27.49
CA PHE A 15 -11.10 -14.19 28.54
C PHE A 15 -12.64 -14.36 28.51
N THR A 16 -13.19 -14.60 27.33
CA THR A 16 -14.63 -14.75 27.10
C THR A 16 -15.08 -16.20 27.19
N GLN A 17 -14.21 -17.17 26.86
CA GLN A 17 -14.42 -18.58 27.19
C GLN A 17 -14.52 -18.77 28.71
N ILE A 18 -13.69 -18.08 29.48
CA ILE A 18 -13.77 -18.04 30.96
C ILE A 18 -15.12 -17.47 31.45
N LYS A 19 -15.72 -16.53 30.71
CA LYS A 19 -17.00 -15.89 31.06
C LYS A 19 -18.23 -16.58 30.46
N ASN A 20 -18.07 -17.72 29.78
CA ASN A 20 -19.15 -18.53 29.19
C ASN A 20 -20.10 -17.72 28.26
N LYS A 21 -19.57 -16.69 27.59
CA LYS A 21 -20.30 -15.89 26.59
C LYS A 21 -19.78 -16.23 25.19
N SER A 22 -20.71 -16.52 24.27
CA SER A 22 -20.38 -16.77 22.86
C SER A 22 -19.80 -15.51 22.21
N LEU A 23 -18.71 -15.70 21.46
CA LEU A 23 -17.87 -14.65 20.92
C LEU A 23 -17.92 -14.58 19.38
N SER A 24 -19.12 -14.76 18.83
CA SER A 24 -19.35 -14.68 17.39
C SER A 24 -18.88 -13.36 16.76
N GLU A 25 -18.76 -12.29 17.54
CA GLU A 25 -18.35 -10.94 17.11
C GLU A 25 -16.83 -10.72 17.02
N LEU A 26 -15.98 -11.58 17.61
CA LEU A 26 -14.51 -11.43 17.55
C LEU A 26 -13.82 -12.35 16.54
N ARG A 27 -14.58 -13.18 15.83
CA ARG A 27 -14.06 -13.86 14.65
C ARG A 27 -13.85 -12.82 13.58
N VAL A 28 -12.67 -12.17 13.59
CA VAL A 28 -12.21 -11.34 12.49
C VAL A 28 -12.27 -12.21 11.24
N THR A 29 -13.31 -11.96 10.45
CA THR A 29 -13.53 -12.69 9.22
C THR A 29 -12.39 -12.35 8.27
N GLN A 30 -12.13 -13.24 7.33
CA GLN A 30 -11.17 -12.99 6.27
C GLN A 30 -11.42 -11.63 5.57
N ASN A 31 -12.68 -11.23 5.44
CA ASN A 31 -13.09 -9.97 4.81
C ASN A 31 -12.74 -8.72 5.65
N GLU A 32 -12.40 -8.90 6.93
CA GLU A 32 -11.92 -7.83 7.82
C GLU A 32 -10.39 -7.85 7.95
N CYS A 33 -9.69 -8.70 7.19
CA CYS A 33 -8.25 -8.76 7.20
C CYS A 33 -7.67 -7.50 6.54
N ASP A 34 -7.00 -6.68 7.35
CA ASP A 34 -6.46 -5.33 7.10
C ASP A 34 -5.39 -5.20 5.99
N LEU A 35 -5.55 -5.82 4.82
CA LEU A 35 -4.45 -5.95 3.87
C LEU A 35 -3.86 -4.61 3.39
N PRO A 36 -4.60 -3.53 3.11
CA PRO A 36 -3.98 -2.27 2.70
C PRO A 36 -3.67 -1.31 3.86
N THR A 37 -4.38 -1.38 4.99
CA THR A 37 -4.44 -0.24 5.94
C THR A 37 -3.08 0.07 6.57
N GLY A 38 -2.29 -0.95 6.91
CA GLY A 38 -0.93 -0.75 7.42
C GLY A 38 -0.01 -0.09 6.39
N TYR A 39 0.00 -0.62 5.18
CA TYR A 39 0.81 -0.10 4.08
C TYR A 39 0.39 1.30 3.62
N LEU A 40 -0.90 1.61 3.68
CA LEU A 40 -1.42 2.95 3.40
C LEU A 40 -1.03 3.96 4.49
N ASN A 41 -0.97 3.53 5.76
CA ASN A 41 -0.44 4.38 6.82
C ASN A 41 1.05 4.65 6.60
N ASP A 42 1.84 3.64 6.23
CA ASP A 42 3.25 3.82 5.91
C ASP A 42 3.43 4.80 4.74
N LEU A 43 2.66 4.63 3.66
CA LEU A 43 2.66 5.59 2.54
C LEU A 43 2.28 7.00 3.02
N ASN A 44 1.23 7.12 3.84
CA ASN A 44 0.79 8.42 4.34
C ASN A 44 1.88 9.09 5.20
N LEU A 45 2.59 8.33 6.04
CA LEU A 45 3.72 8.83 6.80
C LEU A 45 4.86 9.29 5.88
N GLU A 46 5.17 8.52 4.83
CA GLU A 46 6.16 8.90 3.82
C GLU A 46 5.77 10.17 3.06
N LEU A 47 4.48 10.40 2.80
CA LEU A 47 3.98 11.60 2.10
C LEU A 47 3.88 12.85 2.99
N GLN A 48 3.89 12.68 4.31
CA GLN A 48 3.76 13.77 5.30
C GLN A 48 5.10 14.23 5.88
N LYS A 49 6.23 13.64 5.45
CA LYS A 49 7.54 14.07 5.95
C LYS A 49 7.83 15.51 5.52
N GLU A 50 8.30 16.31 6.47
CA GLU A 50 8.69 17.69 6.19
C GLU A 50 9.95 17.76 5.33
N GLY A 51 10.05 18.81 4.51
CA GLY A 51 11.23 19.07 3.67
C GLY A 51 11.31 18.26 2.37
N GLN A 52 10.26 17.51 2.01
CA GLN A 52 10.22 16.78 0.75
C GLN A 52 9.91 17.67 -0.45
N LEU A 53 10.59 17.42 -1.56
CA LEU A 53 10.25 18.02 -2.85
C LEU A 53 9.10 17.26 -3.50
N VAL A 54 8.39 17.90 -4.43
CA VAL A 54 7.23 17.29 -5.10
C VAL A 54 7.62 16.01 -5.86
N HIS A 55 8.84 15.94 -6.41
CA HIS A 55 9.33 14.74 -7.08
C HIS A 55 9.62 13.57 -6.11
N ASP A 56 9.95 13.86 -4.85
CA ASP A 56 10.09 12.84 -3.79
C ASP A 56 8.73 12.23 -3.48
N LEU A 57 7.70 13.07 -3.29
CA LEU A 57 6.32 12.63 -3.09
C LEU A 57 5.85 11.73 -4.24
N TYR A 58 6.13 12.13 -5.48
CA TYR A 58 5.80 11.31 -6.64
C TYR A 58 6.57 9.98 -6.69
N SER A 59 7.83 9.98 -6.27
CA SER A 59 8.65 8.77 -6.18
C SER A 59 8.09 7.78 -5.15
N HIS A 60 7.63 8.25 -3.99
CA HIS A 60 6.95 7.42 -3.00
C HIS A 60 5.67 6.79 -3.56
N LEU A 61 4.87 7.56 -4.31
CA LEU A 61 3.66 7.06 -4.97
C LEU A 61 3.98 5.97 -6.01
N LYS A 62 4.99 6.19 -6.87
CA LYS A 62 5.41 5.18 -7.87
C LYS A 62 5.94 3.92 -7.20
N ALA A 63 6.74 4.06 -6.15
CA ALA A 63 7.24 2.92 -5.39
C ALA A 63 6.09 2.10 -4.78
N PHE A 64 5.06 2.78 -4.24
CA PHE A 64 3.88 2.12 -3.70
C PHE A 64 3.06 1.40 -4.77
N GLN A 65 2.86 2.01 -5.94
CA GLN A 65 2.20 1.34 -7.07
C GLN A 65 2.93 0.07 -7.52
N ASN A 66 4.26 0.09 -7.52
CA ASN A 66 5.06 -1.10 -7.82
C ASN A 66 4.91 -2.18 -6.73
N LYS A 67 4.78 -1.79 -5.46
CA LYS A 67 4.43 -2.74 -4.38
C LYS A 67 3.06 -3.37 -4.60
N ILE A 68 2.05 -2.59 -4.96
CA ILE A 68 0.70 -3.12 -5.27
C ILE A 68 0.78 -4.15 -6.40
N ARG A 69 1.45 -3.82 -7.52
CA ARG A 69 1.66 -4.77 -8.63
C ARG A 69 2.36 -6.06 -8.21
N LEU A 70 3.38 -5.94 -7.34
CA LEU A 70 4.06 -7.10 -6.77
C LEU A 70 3.09 -7.95 -5.94
N TRP A 71 2.28 -7.32 -5.08
CA TRP A 71 1.30 -8.02 -4.26
C TRP A 71 0.22 -8.70 -5.11
N GLU A 72 -0.30 -8.05 -6.15
CA GLU A 72 -1.23 -8.64 -7.10
C GLU A 72 -0.65 -9.93 -7.70
N ALA A 73 0.59 -9.87 -8.21
CA ALA A 73 1.26 -11.04 -8.78
C ALA A 73 1.47 -12.16 -7.75
N ARG A 74 1.81 -11.82 -6.50
CA ARG A 74 1.95 -12.79 -5.41
C ARG A 74 0.61 -13.43 -5.04
N MET A 75 -0.46 -12.65 -4.93
CA MET A 75 -1.79 -13.16 -4.64
C MET A 75 -2.31 -14.08 -5.75
N LEU A 76 -2.09 -13.73 -7.02
CA LEU A 76 -2.43 -14.60 -8.15
C LEU A 76 -1.71 -15.95 -8.09
N SER A 77 -0.50 -15.99 -7.51
CA SER A 77 0.24 -17.24 -7.26
C SER A 77 -0.15 -17.97 -5.96
N GLY A 78 -1.18 -17.50 -5.25
CA GLY A 78 -1.58 -18.06 -3.96
C GLY A 78 -0.58 -17.79 -2.84
N ASN A 79 0.13 -16.65 -2.88
CA ASN A 79 1.15 -16.30 -1.91
C ASN A 79 0.82 -14.97 -1.21
N SER A 80 0.60 -15.05 0.11
CA SER A 80 0.29 -13.92 0.99
C SER A 80 1.43 -13.55 1.96
N CYS A 81 2.68 -13.92 1.67
CA CYS A 81 3.82 -13.78 2.62
C CYS A 81 4.07 -12.33 3.11
N HIS A 82 3.70 -11.33 2.32
CA HIS A 82 3.80 -9.91 2.70
C HIS A 82 2.65 -9.43 3.60
N PHE A 83 1.63 -10.25 3.82
CA PHE A 83 0.47 -9.96 4.63
C PHE A 83 0.39 -10.98 5.76
N THR A 84 1.21 -10.78 6.80
CA THR A 84 1.39 -11.76 7.90
C THR A 84 0.07 -12.18 8.55
N THR A 85 -0.85 -11.22 8.70
CA THR A 85 -2.20 -11.46 9.21
C THR A 85 -3.01 -12.38 8.29
N LEU A 86 -2.93 -12.16 6.97
CA LEU A 86 -3.63 -12.97 5.99
C LEU A 86 -3.02 -14.37 5.87
N SER A 87 -1.69 -14.48 5.92
CA SER A 87 -0.99 -15.76 5.82
C SER A 87 -1.31 -16.74 6.95
N ALA A 88 -1.96 -16.28 8.02
CA ALA A 88 -2.42 -17.13 9.11
C ALA A 88 -3.75 -17.87 8.83
N TYR A 89 -4.43 -17.56 7.71
CA TYR A 89 -5.68 -18.22 7.32
C TYR A 89 -5.40 -19.36 6.34
N GLU A 90 -6.09 -20.50 6.50
CA GLU A 90 -5.90 -21.68 5.63
C GLU A 90 -6.58 -21.54 4.27
N ASN A 91 -7.77 -20.95 4.22
CA ASN A 91 -8.57 -20.83 2.99
C ASN A 91 -8.56 -19.39 2.49
N ILE A 92 -7.48 -19.00 1.79
CA ILE A 92 -7.32 -17.62 1.34
C ILE A 92 -8.11 -17.31 0.06
N ALA A 93 -9.04 -16.34 0.12
CA ALA A 93 -9.79 -15.86 -1.04
C ALA A 93 -8.95 -14.92 -1.94
N TYR A 94 -7.84 -15.43 -2.48
CA TYR A 94 -6.84 -14.65 -3.22
C TYR A 94 -7.42 -13.77 -4.34
N ALA A 95 -8.41 -14.27 -5.07
CA ALA A 95 -9.04 -13.52 -6.17
C ALA A 95 -9.71 -12.21 -5.69
N GLN A 96 -10.34 -12.21 -4.51
CA GLN A 96 -10.98 -11.01 -3.96
C GLN A 96 -9.93 -9.95 -3.61
N TYR A 97 -8.83 -10.35 -2.97
CA TYR A 97 -7.73 -9.44 -2.66
C TYR A 97 -7.02 -8.88 -3.89
N VAL A 98 -6.92 -9.66 -4.97
CA VAL A 98 -6.38 -9.13 -6.25
C VAL A 98 -7.25 -8.01 -6.77
N GLU A 99 -8.59 -8.15 -6.74
CA GLU A 99 -9.50 -7.10 -7.18
C GLU A 99 -9.45 -5.86 -6.26
N GLU A 100 -9.33 -6.05 -4.94
CA GLU A 100 -9.13 -4.93 -4.01
C GLU A 100 -7.83 -4.17 -4.27
N LEU A 101 -6.73 -4.89 -4.55
CA LEU A 101 -5.43 -4.29 -4.86
C LEU A 101 -5.48 -3.50 -6.18
N LYS A 102 -6.14 -4.04 -7.21
CA LYS A 102 -6.37 -3.32 -8.48
C LYS A 102 -7.17 -2.04 -8.25
N LEU A 103 -8.29 -2.14 -7.52
CA LEU A 103 -9.12 -0.98 -7.20
C LEU A 103 -8.33 0.09 -6.45
N LEU A 104 -7.50 -0.31 -5.48
CA LEU A 104 -6.63 0.61 -4.77
C LEU A 104 -5.61 1.28 -5.70
N SER A 105 -4.98 0.51 -6.60
CA SER A 105 -4.05 1.01 -7.61
C SER A 105 -4.70 2.07 -8.49
N GLU A 106 -5.91 1.81 -8.98
CA GLU A 106 -6.71 2.74 -9.77
C GLU A 106 -7.06 4.01 -9.00
N GLN A 107 -7.50 3.88 -7.74
CA GLN A 107 -7.82 5.04 -6.90
C GLN A 107 -6.60 5.94 -6.67
N ILE A 108 -5.41 5.37 -6.44
CA ILE A 108 -4.17 6.13 -6.31
C ILE A 108 -3.83 6.82 -7.64
N LEU A 109 -3.88 6.09 -8.77
CA LEU A 109 -3.60 6.67 -10.10
C LEU A 109 -4.55 7.82 -10.44
N ASN A 110 -5.84 7.67 -10.13
CA ASN A 110 -6.85 8.69 -10.39
C ASN A 110 -6.63 9.93 -9.51
N ARG A 111 -6.41 9.73 -8.21
CA ARG A 111 -6.14 10.81 -7.25
C ARG A 111 -4.91 11.63 -7.61
N PHE A 112 -3.87 10.98 -8.13
CA PHE A 112 -2.59 11.61 -8.46
C PHE A 112 -2.37 11.75 -9.98
N SER A 113 -3.45 11.74 -10.77
CA SER A 113 -3.40 11.80 -12.23
C SER A 113 -2.69 13.06 -12.76
N HIS A 114 -2.73 14.17 -12.02
CA HIS A 114 -2.02 15.39 -12.38
C HIS A 114 -0.49 15.21 -12.37
N PHE A 115 0.05 14.46 -11.40
CA PHE A 115 1.50 14.22 -11.32
C PHE A 115 2.03 13.45 -12.53
N LYS A 116 1.20 12.62 -13.16
CA LYS A 116 1.55 11.94 -14.40
C LYS A 116 1.78 12.90 -15.57
N LYS A 117 1.08 14.05 -15.59
CA LYS A 117 1.23 15.07 -16.65
C LYS A 117 2.56 15.83 -16.56
N VAL A 118 3.19 15.82 -15.38
CA VAL A 118 4.45 16.50 -15.11
C VAL A 118 5.57 15.50 -14.75
N GLU A 119 5.35 14.21 -15.04
CA GLU A 119 6.28 13.12 -14.72
C GLU A 119 7.66 13.34 -15.35
N ASP A 120 7.73 13.88 -16.56
CA ASP A 120 9.00 14.18 -17.23
C ASP A 120 9.84 15.21 -16.45
N TYR A 121 9.21 16.21 -15.85
CA TYR A 121 9.88 17.16 -14.97
C TYR A 121 10.40 16.47 -13.71
N PHE A 122 9.60 15.60 -13.09
CA PHE A 122 10.04 14.87 -11.91
C PHE A 122 11.22 13.94 -12.21
N ASN A 123 11.22 13.28 -13.37
CA ASN A 123 12.32 12.42 -13.79
C ASN A 123 13.61 13.22 -14.06
N LEU A 124 13.50 14.46 -14.56
CA LEU A 124 14.63 15.38 -14.71
C LEU A 124 15.32 15.63 -13.36
N PHE A 125 14.55 15.95 -12.31
CA PHE A 125 15.10 16.21 -10.98
C PHE A 125 15.51 14.95 -10.21
N ALA A 126 14.79 13.85 -10.37
CA ALA A 126 15.11 12.59 -9.70
C ALA A 126 16.35 11.91 -10.29
N THR A 127 16.60 12.10 -11.58
CA THR A 127 17.71 11.47 -12.31
C THR A 127 18.40 12.44 -13.30
N PRO A 128 18.98 13.54 -12.81
CA PRO A 128 19.53 14.60 -13.67
C PRO A 128 20.64 14.09 -14.57
N THR A 129 21.50 13.19 -14.09
CA THR A 129 22.62 12.63 -14.85
C THR A 129 22.21 11.63 -15.94
N LYS A 130 20.98 11.12 -15.89
CA LYS A 130 20.43 10.19 -16.90
C LYS A 130 19.46 10.88 -17.87
N SER A 131 19.09 12.12 -17.58
CA SER A 131 18.14 12.88 -18.37
C SER A 131 18.81 13.47 -19.62
N ASN A 132 18.12 13.41 -20.76
CA ASN A 132 18.58 14.10 -21.96
C ASN A 132 18.27 15.59 -21.83
N VAL A 133 19.29 16.39 -21.51
CA VAL A 133 19.19 17.86 -21.35
C VAL A 133 18.58 18.53 -22.60
N GLN A 134 18.82 17.99 -23.81
CA GLN A 134 18.25 18.55 -25.04
C GLN A 134 16.72 18.42 -25.12
N ASN A 135 16.15 17.43 -24.43
CA ASN A 135 14.71 17.21 -24.37
C ASN A 135 14.04 17.93 -23.19
N ALA A 136 14.83 18.53 -22.29
CA ALA A 136 14.29 19.32 -21.19
C ALA A 136 13.72 20.66 -21.73
N PRO A 137 12.70 21.22 -21.09
CA PRO A 137 12.19 22.55 -21.43
C PRO A 137 13.31 23.58 -21.38
N MET A 138 13.34 24.50 -22.36
CA MET A 138 14.43 25.50 -22.51
C MET A 138 14.79 26.23 -21.21
N HIS A 139 13.80 26.55 -20.37
CA HIS A 139 14.00 27.26 -19.10
C HIS A 139 14.63 26.39 -17.99
N LEU A 140 14.76 25.08 -18.17
CA LEU A 140 15.37 24.13 -17.22
C LEU A 140 16.65 23.49 -17.76
N GLN A 141 17.09 23.81 -18.99
CA GLN A 141 18.27 23.16 -19.60
C GLN A 141 19.59 23.56 -18.92
N MET A 142 19.61 24.67 -18.19
CA MET A 142 20.81 25.29 -17.60
C MET A 142 20.76 25.40 -16.07
N GLU A 143 19.70 24.89 -15.44
CA GLU A 143 19.58 24.75 -13.98
C GLU A 143 20.33 23.50 -13.50
#